data_AF-A0AAD3XUN3-F1
#
_entry.id   AF-A0AAD3XUN3-F1
#
_cell.length_a   1.000
_cell.length_b   1.000
_cell.length_c   1.000
_cell.angle_alpha   90.00
_cell.angle_beta   90.00
_cell.angle_gamma   90.00
#
_symmetry.space_group_name_H-M   'P 1'
#
loop_
_entity.id
_entity.type
_entity.pdbx_description
1 polymer ?
#
loop_
_entity_poly.entity_id
_entity_poly.type
_entity_poly.pdbx_seq_one_letter_code
_entity_poly.pdbx_strand_id
1 'polypeptide(L)'
;MAFLVEDGPVYDSSAFTECKAYPEEALYNGGGILHDHAANVELGHRPFHGDSYTTDFSLHNLSRGIFTFSAWITIMGADSSLIRAGLTADSTMSDCIGTVLAKQGCWSFLKGGFILNSPSNLSLLYFQNADGKEINMSIANPSLQRFTDEQWRLNQQFRINEERKRFVTLHVSDLLGERLEGAAITVQQTSREFPIGSAIADTIIGNLPYQNWFLKRFNAAVFENELKWYTTEPQPWKTNYTAADQMLEFTRANQITVRGHNIFWEDPKYTPAWVLNLTGPKLRSAVDARIRSLMRRYRGEFVHWDVSNEMLHFDFYEQHLGANATLYFFKAAHEADPLATLFMNEFNVVETCTDDHSTVDAYVGRLRDLKKGGVSMSGIGIEGHFTIPNPPLIRAVLDKLGTLGLPIWFTEVDISHKIDKESQAVYLERVLREGFSHPAVRGIMLWTALHPQGCYQMCLTDNNFQNHPAGDVVDRLLKEWQTREVDGKTDEFGAFSFNGFLGEYRITVGYGNRSTSATLSLCQGEETRHFNIQL
;
A
#
# COMPACT_ATOMS: atom_id res chain seq x y z
N MET A 1 -20.03 -19.82 -5.18
CA MET A 1 -19.27 -21.08 -4.99
C MET A 1 -17.91 -20.70 -4.43
N ALA A 2 -17.67 -21.00 -3.16
CA ALA A 2 -16.38 -20.76 -2.52
C ALA A 2 -15.36 -21.71 -3.16
N PHE A 3 -14.30 -21.15 -3.77
CA PHE A 3 -13.11 -21.93 -4.05
C PHE A 3 -12.52 -22.28 -2.68
N LEU A 4 -12.73 -23.52 -2.24
CA LEU A 4 -11.98 -24.10 -1.14
C LEU A 4 -10.49 -23.99 -1.53
N VAL A 5 -9.69 -23.36 -0.67
CA VAL A 5 -8.23 -23.47 -0.75
C VAL A 5 -7.91 -24.89 -0.32
N GLU A 6 -7.98 -25.84 -1.26
CA GLU A 6 -7.99 -27.29 -0.95
C GLU A 6 -6.68 -27.80 -0.32
N ASP A 7 -5.60 -27.01 -0.23
CA ASP A 7 -4.30 -27.48 0.28
C ASP A 7 -3.59 -26.54 1.29
N GLY A 8 -4.32 -25.71 2.07
CA GLY A 8 -3.65 -24.93 3.13
C GLY A 8 -4.49 -23.97 3.97
N PRO A 9 -3.89 -23.36 5.01
CA PRO A 9 -4.57 -22.38 5.85
C PRO A 9 -4.95 -21.11 5.04
N VAL A 10 -6.15 -20.59 5.31
CA VAL A 10 -6.60 -19.29 4.79
C VAL A 10 -6.02 -18.18 5.67
N TYR A 11 -5.43 -17.16 5.08
CA TYR A 11 -4.88 -16.02 5.80
C TYR A 11 -5.98 -15.24 6.54
N ASP A 12 -5.80 -15.07 7.85
CA ASP A 12 -6.67 -14.29 8.72
C ASP A 12 -6.22 -12.83 8.74
N SER A 13 -7.00 -11.95 8.09
CA SER A 13 -6.75 -10.51 8.03
C SER A 13 -7.25 -9.73 9.24
N SER A 14 -7.74 -10.41 10.29
CA SER A 14 -8.22 -9.74 11.51
C SER A 14 -7.08 -8.93 12.14
N ALA A 15 -7.39 -7.69 12.50
CA ALA A 15 -6.46 -6.77 13.16
C ALA A 15 -7.21 -5.75 14.00
N PHE A 16 -6.50 -5.16 14.97
CA PHE A 16 -7.07 -4.18 15.89
C PHE A 16 -6.09 -3.04 16.13
N THR A 17 -6.62 -1.83 16.18
CA THR A 17 -5.89 -0.59 16.50
C THR A 17 -6.39 0.09 17.76
N GLU A 18 -7.49 -0.40 18.33
CA GLU A 18 -8.01 0.02 19.64
C GLU A 18 -7.56 -0.97 20.70
N CYS A 19 -7.26 -0.45 21.89
CA CYS A 19 -6.97 -1.27 23.05
C CYS A 19 -8.27 -1.84 23.63
N LYS A 20 -8.27 -3.10 24.08
CA LYS A 20 -9.46 -3.79 24.59
C LYS A 20 -9.37 -4.12 26.07
N ALA A 21 -10.51 -4.16 26.76
CA ALA A 21 -10.55 -4.56 28.17
C ALA A 21 -10.10 -6.02 28.38
N TYR A 22 -10.44 -6.89 27.43
CA TYR A 22 -10.04 -8.30 27.39
C TYR A 22 -9.44 -8.63 26.02
N PRO A 23 -8.44 -9.53 25.96
CA PRO A 23 -7.87 -9.95 24.69
C PRO A 23 -8.87 -10.83 23.94
N GLU A 24 -8.95 -10.66 22.62
CA GLU A 24 -9.71 -11.59 21.75
C GLU A 24 -8.98 -12.94 21.65
N GLU A 25 -9.68 -13.97 21.20
CA GLU A 25 -9.11 -15.28 20.92
C GLU A 25 -7.89 -15.19 19.98
N ALA A 26 -7.00 -16.17 20.12
CA ALA A 26 -5.80 -16.24 19.30
C ALA A 26 -6.20 -16.49 17.84
N LEU A 27 -5.62 -15.74 16.90
CA LEU A 27 -5.82 -16.01 15.48
C LEU A 27 -5.39 -17.46 15.17
N TYR A 28 -6.06 -18.10 14.21
CA TYR A 28 -5.80 -19.51 13.84
C TYR A 28 -5.89 -20.48 15.04
N ASN A 29 -6.70 -20.18 16.06
CA ASN A 29 -6.77 -20.93 17.32
C ASN A 29 -5.40 -21.06 18.04
N GLY A 30 -4.51 -20.07 17.89
CA GLY A 30 -3.13 -20.13 18.39
C GLY A 30 -2.10 -20.51 17.31
N GLY A 31 -2.56 -20.85 16.11
CA GLY A 31 -1.69 -21.28 15.00
C GLY A 31 -1.09 -22.66 15.27
N GLY A 32 -0.88 -23.44 14.22
CA GLY A 32 -0.44 -24.84 14.35
C GLY A 32 0.87 -25.06 15.12
N ILE A 33 1.63 -24.00 15.44
CA ILE A 33 2.89 -24.06 16.18
C ILE A 33 2.72 -23.69 17.67
N LEU A 34 1.83 -22.77 18.04
CA LEU A 34 1.62 -22.40 19.44
C LEU A 34 0.37 -23.02 20.07
N HIS A 35 -0.50 -23.63 19.26
CA HIS A 35 -1.71 -24.35 19.71
C HIS A 35 -1.41 -25.46 20.74
N ASP A 36 -0.37 -26.28 20.52
CA ASP A 36 -0.02 -27.42 21.40
C ASP A 36 0.89 -27.01 22.59
N HIS A 37 1.26 -25.73 22.68
CA HIS A 37 2.24 -25.23 23.65
C HIS A 37 1.64 -24.40 24.79
N ALA A 38 0.32 -24.27 24.88
CA ALA A 38 -0.36 -23.64 26.03
C ALA A 38 -0.09 -24.33 27.38
N ALA A 39 0.53 -25.52 27.42
CA ALA A 39 0.82 -26.27 28.64
C ALA A 39 2.30 -26.32 29.07
N ASN A 40 3.28 -25.98 28.22
CA ASN A 40 4.72 -26.18 28.52
C ASN A 40 5.63 -25.08 27.95
N VAL A 41 5.24 -23.80 28.06
CA VAL A 41 6.20 -22.70 27.88
C VAL A 41 6.92 -22.48 29.20
N GLU A 42 8.18 -22.90 29.30
CA GLU A 42 9.07 -22.26 30.26
C GLU A 42 9.23 -20.82 29.80
N LEU A 43 8.57 -19.89 30.48
CA LEU A 43 8.87 -18.46 30.40
C LEU A 43 10.30 -18.26 30.88
N GLY A 44 11.26 -18.42 29.96
CA GLY A 44 12.66 -18.21 30.20
C GLY A 44 12.89 -16.74 30.55
N HIS A 45 13.51 -16.47 31.69
CA HIS A 45 14.07 -15.15 31.98
C HIS A 45 15.56 -15.27 31.66
N ARG A 46 16.00 -14.83 30.47
CA ARG A 46 17.42 -14.85 30.11
C ARG A 46 17.94 -13.45 29.83
N PRO A 47 19.10 -13.06 30.39
CA PRO A 47 19.75 -11.82 30.01
C PRO A 47 20.35 -11.99 28.61
N PHE A 48 19.90 -11.17 27.66
CA PHE A 48 20.56 -10.99 26.37
C PHE A 48 21.43 -9.73 26.46
N HIS A 49 22.76 -9.86 26.35
CA HIS A 49 23.73 -8.75 26.29
C HIS A 49 23.44 -7.55 27.23
N GLY A 50 23.63 -7.75 28.54
CA GLY A 50 23.51 -6.67 29.53
C GLY A 50 22.05 -6.35 29.88
N ASP A 51 21.60 -6.89 31.00
CA ASP A 51 20.48 -6.39 31.83
C ASP A 51 19.15 -6.04 31.12
N SER A 52 18.64 -6.92 30.25
CA SER A 52 17.24 -6.84 29.77
C SER A 52 16.51 -8.18 29.95
N TYR A 53 15.32 -8.10 30.55
CA TYR A 53 14.40 -9.22 30.80
C TYR A 53 13.44 -9.37 29.62
N THR A 54 13.48 -10.50 28.93
CA THR A 54 12.57 -10.81 27.80
C THR A 54 11.62 -11.93 28.18
N THR A 55 10.35 -11.80 27.80
CA THR A 55 9.47 -12.96 27.65
C THR A 55 9.79 -13.60 26.29
N ASP A 56 10.14 -14.89 26.25
CA ASP A 56 10.45 -15.60 25.01
C ASP A 56 9.65 -16.90 24.84
N PHE A 57 9.41 -17.25 23.58
CA PHE A 57 8.93 -18.55 23.12
C PHE A 57 10.08 -19.25 22.41
N SER A 58 10.50 -20.39 22.95
CA SER A 58 11.46 -21.29 22.31
C SER A 58 10.74 -22.15 21.27
N LEU A 59 11.12 -21.99 20.01
CA LEU A 59 10.54 -22.67 18.84
C LEU A 59 11.56 -23.65 18.27
N HIS A 60 11.20 -24.93 18.28
CA HIS A 60 12.11 -26.00 17.84
C HIS A 60 11.80 -26.46 16.42
N ASN A 61 12.85 -26.75 15.65
CA ASN A 61 12.78 -27.37 14.32
C ASN A 61 11.86 -26.64 13.33
N LEU A 62 11.92 -25.30 13.29
CA LEU A 62 11.18 -24.51 12.32
C LEU A 62 11.70 -24.79 10.90
N SER A 63 10.80 -25.14 9.99
CA SER A 63 11.13 -25.32 8.57
C SER A 63 11.11 -23.98 7.81
N ARG A 64 11.83 -23.88 6.70
CA ARG A 64 11.81 -22.72 5.79
C ARG A 64 10.37 -22.38 5.39
N GLY A 65 9.95 -21.13 5.52
CA GLY A 65 8.64 -20.67 5.06
C GLY A 65 8.30 -19.27 5.51
N ILE A 66 7.03 -18.91 5.31
CA ILE A 66 6.47 -17.60 5.62
C ILE A 66 5.66 -17.74 6.91
N PHE A 67 5.92 -16.90 7.90
CA PHE A 67 5.29 -16.99 9.21
C PHE A 67 4.54 -15.70 9.54
N THR A 68 3.33 -15.85 10.06
CA THR A 68 2.51 -14.74 10.56
C THR A 68 2.36 -14.90 12.06
N PHE A 69 2.54 -13.82 12.78
CA PHE A 69 2.50 -13.78 14.23
C PHE A 69 1.48 -12.77 14.72
N SER A 70 0.79 -13.09 15.82
CA SER A 70 0.00 -12.11 16.57
C SER A 70 -0.02 -12.42 18.06
N ALA A 71 -0.17 -11.40 18.89
CA ALA A 71 -0.47 -11.57 20.31
C ALA A 71 -1.16 -10.32 20.88
N TRP A 72 -1.80 -10.48 22.02
CA TRP A 72 -2.27 -9.38 22.83
C TRP A 72 -1.26 -9.07 23.93
N ILE A 73 -0.92 -7.79 24.10
CA ILE A 73 0.09 -7.33 25.05
C ILE A 73 -0.52 -6.27 25.96
N THR A 74 -0.31 -6.40 27.25
CA THR A 74 -0.55 -5.34 28.25
C THR A 74 0.72 -5.10 29.06
N ILE A 75 0.88 -3.89 29.58
CA ILE A 75 2.07 -3.47 30.34
C ILE A 75 1.67 -2.92 31.71
N MET A 76 2.64 -2.90 32.62
CA MET A 76 2.52 -2.26 33.94
C MET A 76 3.72 -1.35 34.21
N GLY A 77 3.48 -0.24 34.89
CA GLY A 77 4.53 0.70 35.32
C GLY A 77 4.75 1.91 34.39
N ALA A 78 4.00 2.01 33.29
CA ALA A 78 3.98 3.17 32.39
C ALA A 78 2.61 3.27 31.69
N ASP A 79 2.19 4.49 31.33
CA ASP A 79 0.92 4.72 30.61
C ASP A 79 0.91 4.00 29.25
N SER A 80 2.02 4.07 28.52
CA SER A 80 2.24 3.37 27.26
C SER A 80 3.72 3.08 27.01
N SER A 81 4.03 2.01 26.29
CA SER A 81 5.38 1.69 25.82
C SER A 81 5.35 1.01 24.47
N LEU A 82 6.34 1.30 23.62
CA LEU A 82 6.50 0.63 22.34
C LEU A 82 7.14 -0.74 22.57
N ILE A 83 6.38 -1.80 22.32
CA ILE A 83 6.86 -3.19 22.44
C ILE A 83 7.20 -3.71 21.05
N ARG A 84 8.38 -4.31 20.92
CA ARG A 84 8.87 -4.94 19.71
C ARG A 84 8.89 -6.46 19.90
N ALA A 85 8.30 -7.17 18.95
CA ALA A 85 8.51 -8.60 18.79
C ALA A 85 9.73 -8.83 17.89
N GLY A 86 10.66 -9.66 18.33
CA GLY A 86 11.86 -10.06 17.61
C GLY A 86 11.95 -11.56 17.45
N LEU A 87 12.64 -12.01 16.41
CA LEU A 87 13.01 -13.40 16.21
C LEU A 87 14.53 -13.53 16.14
N THR A 88 15.08 -14.51 16.85
CA THR A 88 16.48 -14.92 16.72
C THR A 88 16.52 -16.39 16.30
N ALA A 89 17.05 -16.72 15.13
CA ALA A 89 17.18 -18.10 14.64
C ALA A 89 18.64 -18.59 14.75
N ASP A 90 18.87 -19.74 15.41
CA ASP A 90 20.17 -20.39 15.60
C ASP A 90 21.32 -19.44 16.02
N SER A 91 21.03 -18.46 16.89
CA SER A 91 22.00 -17.47 17.41
C SER A 91 22.55 -16.48 16.36
N THR A 92 21.83 -16.27 15.25
CA THR A 92 22.12 -15.21 14.28
C THR A 92 21.51 -13.85 14.69
N MET A 93 21.71 -12.81 13.88
CA MET A 93 21.12 -11.48 14.12
C MET A 93 19.61 -11.55 14.32
N SER A 94 19.08 -10.70 15.21
CA SER A 94 17.65 -10.65 15.43
C SER A 94 16.94 -9.79 14.39
N ASP A 95 15.85 -10.34 13.85
CA ASP A 95 14.93 -9.62 12.98
C ASP A 95 13.77 -9.07 13.82
N CYS A 96 13.47 -7.78 13.62
CA CYS A 96 12.20 -7.24 14.08
C CYS A 96 11.07 -7.83 13.22
N ILE A 97 10.03 -8.34 13.87
CA ILE A 97 8.90 -8.99 13.18
C ILE A 97 7.56 -8.30 13.40
N GLY A 98 7.48 -7.31 14.30
CA GLY A 98 6.29 -6.49 14.52
C GLY A 98 6.42 -5.60 15.74
N THR A 99 5.58 -4.57 15.82
CA THR A 99 5.54 -3.63 16.95
C THR A 99 4.11 -3.36 17.41
N VAL A 100 3.97 -2.96 18.67
CA VAL A 100 2.71 -2.43 19.20
C VAL A 100 2.99 -1.34 20.23
N LEU A 101 2.20 -0.26 20.21
CA LEU A 101 2.13 0.68 21.33
C LEU A 101 1.24 0.07 22.43
N ALA A 102 1.85 -0.68 23.34
CA ALA A 102 1.17 -1.30 24.47
C ALA A 102 0.79 -0.26 25.53
N LYS A 103 -0.37 -0.46 26.19
CA LYS A 103 -0.88 0.46 27.21
C LYS A 103 -1.16 -0.28 28.51
N GLN A 104 -1.07 0.46 29.61
CA GLN A 104 -1.51 -0.07 30.90
C GLN A 104 -3.03 -0.08 30.99
N GLY A 105 -3.59 -1.12 31.64
CA GLY A 105 -5.02 -1.22 31.95
C GLY A 105 -5.89 -1.75 30.81
N CYS A 106 -5.30 -2.11 29.67
CA CYS A 106 -6.00 -2.75 28.55
C CYS A 106 -5.01 -3.58 27.71
N TRP A 107 -5.53 -4.38 26.78
CA TRP A 107 -4.78 -5.25 25.88
C TRP A 107 -4.64 -4.61 24.50
N SER A 108 -3.41 -4.40 24.06
CA SER A 108 -3.06 -3.90 22.72
C SER A 108 -2.69 -5.06 21.80
N PHE A 109 -3.12 -4.98 20.54
CA PHE A 109 -2.91 -6.05 19.56
C PHE A 109 -1.62 -5.84 18.74
N LEU A 110 -0.70 -6.80 18.84
CA LEU A 110 0.50 -6.90 18.01
C LEU A 110 0.21 -7.90 16.89
N LYS A 111 0.47 -7.50 15.64
CA LYS A 111 0.47 -8.40 14.47
C LYS A 111 1.75 -8.17 13.68
N GLY A 112 2.31 -9.23 13.13
CA GLY A 112 3.58 -9.19 12.43
C GLY A 112 3.89 -10.51 11.72
N GLY A 113 5.16 -10.71 11.40
CA GLY A 113 5.62 -11.94 10.79
C GLY A 113 7.01 -11.84 10.20
N PHE A 114 7.49 -12.96 9.67
CA PHE A 114 8.84 -13.10 9.15
C PHE A 114 8.92 -14.17 8.06
N ILE A 115 10.00 -14.11 7.28
CA ILE A 115 10.38 -15.18 6.36
C ILE A 115 11.58 -15.89 6.95
N LEU A 116 11.46 -17.21 7.11
CA LEU A 116 12.59 -18.06 7.44
C LEU A 116 13.12 -18.69 6.16
N ASN A 117 14.31 -18.26 5.70
CA ASN A 117 14.89 -18.70 4.42
C ASN A 117 15.55 -20.09 4.48
N SER A 118 15.96 -20.54 5.67
CA SER A 118 16.56 -21.85 5.92
C SER A 118 15.95 -22.47 7.17
N PRO A 119 15.80 -23.81 7.26
CA PRO A 119 15.35 -24.44 8.50
C PRO A 119 16.22 -24.02 9.69
N SER A 120 15.59 -23.93 10.86
CA SER A 120 16.23 -23.57 12.12
C SER A 120 15.96 -24.62 13.20
N ASN A 121 16.99 -25.00 13.94
CA ASN A 121 16.86 -25.99 15.02
C ASN A 121 16.23 -25.36 16.26
N LEU A 122 16.68 -24.15 16.60
CA LEU A 122 16.14 -23.35 17.69
C LEU A 122 15.97 -21.91 17.24
N SER A 123 14.74 -21.42 17.33
CA SER A 123 14.42 -20.02 17.18
C SER A 123 13.79 -19.47 18.47
N LEU A 124 14.15 -18.26 18.83
CA LEU A 124 13.63 -17.54 19.99
C LEU A 124 12.77 -16.39 19.49
N LEU A 125 11.46 -16.47 19.74
CA LEU A 125 10.53 -15.37 19.54
C LEU A 125 10.43 -14.61 20.86
N TYR A 126 10.84 -13.36 20.90
CA TYR A 126 10.94 -12.59 22.14
C TYR A 126 10.27 -11.23 22.04
N PHE A 127 9.93 -10.65 23.19
CA PHE A 127 9.31 -9.33 23.31
C PHE A 127 10.16 -8.46 24.20
N GLN A 128 10.37 -7.23 23.75
CA GLN A 128 11.14 -6.25 24.50
C GLN A 128 10.58 -4.85 24.31
N ASN A 129 10.88 -3.98 25.27
CA ASN A 129 10.67 -2.56 25.10
C ASN A 129 11.63 -2.02 24.03
N ALA A 130 11.13 -1.18 23.13
CA ALA A 130 11.94 -0.65 22.03
C ALA A 130 13.10 0.24 22.53
N ASP A 131 12.92 0.94 23.65
CA ASP A 131 13.96 1.78 24.26
C ASP A 131 14.99 1.00 25.09
N GLY A 132 14.87 -0.33 25.15
CA GLY A 132 15.77 -1.22 25.87
C GLY A 132 15.59 -1.21 27.40
N LYS A 133 14.69 -0.40 27.96
CA LYS A 133 14.42 -0.39 29.40
C LYS A 133 13.51 -1.54 29.80
N GLU A 134 13.71 -2.04 31.00
CA GLU A 134 12.85 -3.06 31.59
C GLU A 134 11.41 -2.55 31.73
N ILE A 135 10.45 -3.37 31.32
CA ILE A 135 9.03 -3.13 31.51
C ILE A 135 8.31 -4.44 31.81
N ASN A 136 7.45 -4.42 32.81
CA ASN A 136 6.63 -5.57 33.13
C ASN A 136 5.50 -5.68 32.09
N MET A 137 5.45 -6.79 31.37
CA MET A 137 4.45 -7.05 30.33
C MET A 137 3.80 -8.41 30.53
N SER A 138 2.55 -8.51 30.09
CA SER A 138 1.82 -9.78 30.00
C SER A 138 1.36 -10.00 28.57
N ILE A 139 1.44 -11.25 28.13
CA ILE A 139 1.12 -11.68 26.77
C ILE A 139 -0.05 -12.67 26.84
N ALA A 140 -1.06 -12.47 26.01
CA ALA A 140 -2.20 -13.36 25.90
C ALA A 140 -2.45 -13.76 24.45
N ASN A 141 -2.97 -14.97 24.30
CA ASN A 141 -3.48 -15.51 23.04
C ASN A 141 -2.47 -15.38 21.87
N PRO A 142 -1.20 -15.79 22.06
CA PRO A 142 -0.21 -15.72 20.99
C PRO A 142 -0.58 -16.71 19.88
N SER A 143 -0.27 -16.34 18.64
CA SER A 143 -0.47 -17.17 17.46
C SER A 143 0.74 -17.12 16.55
N LEU A 144 1.15 -18.28 16.04
CA LEU A 144 2.18 -18.40 15.02
C LEU A 144 1.72 -19.39 13.94
N GLN A 145 1.37 -18.85 12.78
CA GLN A 145 0.91 -19.65 11.64
C GLN A 145 1.96 -19.63 10.52
N ARG A 146 2.26 -20.81 10.00
CA ARG A 146 3.18 -21.03 8.89
C ARG A 146 2.43 -21.17 7.57
N PHE A 147 3.02 -20.65 6.51
CA PHE A 147 2.61 -20.80 5.12
C PHE A 147 3.80 -21.24 4.27
N THR A 148 3.57 -22.09 3.28
CA THR A 148 4.50 -22.27 2.16
C THR A 148 4.41 -21.06 1.21
N ASP A 149 5.42 -20.90 0.35
CA ASP A 149 5.38 -19.89 -0.72
C ASP A 149 4.11 -20.05 -1.59
N GLU A 150 3.74 -21.29 -1.92
CA GLU A 150 2.52 -21.60 -2.69
C GLU A 150 1.23 -21.22 -1.94
N GLN A 151 1.10 -21.58 -0.67
CA GLN A 151 -0.06 -21.23 0.16
C GLN A 151 -0.22 -19.71 0.28
N TRP A 152 0.88 -18.98 0.46
CA TRP A 152 0.86 -17.51 0.50
C TRP A 152 0.37 -16.92 -0.83
N ARG A 153 0.86 -17.46 -1.95
CA ARG A 153 0.43 -17.06 -3.30
C ARG A 153 -1.03 -17.40 -3.60
N LEU A 154 -1.53 -18.55 -3.14
CA LEU A 154 -2.94 -18.92 -3.26
C LEU A 154 -3.84 -17.95 -2.48
N ASN A 155 -3.44 -17.58 -1.27
CA ASN A 155 -4.17 -16.58 -0.47
C ASN A 155 -4.22 -15.21 -1.17
N GLN A 156 -3.10 -14.74 -1.76
CA GLN A 156 -3.11 -13.52 -2.58
C GLN A 156 -4.06 -13.65 -3.78
N GLN A 157 -4.02 -14.77 -4.50
CA GLN A 157 -4.86 -14.98 -5.68
C GLN A 157 -6.34 -15.07 -5.32
N PHE A 158 -6.67 -15.69 -4.20
CA PHE A 158 -8.03 -15.74 -3.65
C PHE A 158 -8.55 -14.31 -3.43
N ARG A 159 -7.79 -13.46 -2.73
CA ARG A 159 -8.18 -12.07 -2.48
C ARG A 159 -8.23 -11.24 -3.76
N ILE A 160 -7.34 -11.48 -4.74
CA ILE A 160 -7.43 -10.83 -6.05
C ILE A 160 -8.72 -11.20 -6.77
N ASN A 161 -9.10 -12.47 -6.76
CA ASN A 161 -10.35 -12.91 -7.39
C ASN A 161 -11.59 -12.32 -6.71
N GLU A 162 -11.55 -12.17 -5.38
CA GLU A 162 -12.63 -11.58 -4.58
C GLU A 162 -12.71 -10.06 -4.75
N GLU A 163 -11.58 -9.35 -4.71
CA GLU A 163 -11.56 -7.88 -4.61
C GLU A 163 -11.39 -7.18 -5.96
N ARG A 164 -10.70 -7.83 -6.92
CA ARG A 164 -10.30 -7.22 -8.19
C ARG A 164 -11.01 -7.78 -9.40
N LYS A 165 -11.89 -8.78 -9.24
CA LYS A 165 -12.59 -9.43 -10.36
C LYS A 165 -14.07 -9.68 -10.08
N ARG A 166 -14.91 -9.72 -11.11
CA ARG A 166 -16.33 -10.05 -10.98
C ARG A 166 -16.78 -11.01 -12.06
N PHE A 167 -17.68 -11.91 -11.68
CA PHE A 167 -18.43 -12.71 -12.64
C PHE A 167 -19.43 -11.81 -13.37
N VAL A 168 -19.50 -11.98 -14.68
CA VAL A 168 -20.41 -11.29 -15.58
C VAL A 168 -21.15 -12.33 -16.40
N THR A 169 -22.46 -12.20 -16.51
CA THR A 169 -23.29 -12.99 -17.42
C THR A 169 -23.93 -12.05 -18.44
N LEU A 170 -23.55 -12.23 -19.69
CA LEU A 170 -24.15 -11.58 -20.85
C LEU A 170 -25.34 -12.40 -21.31
N HIS A 171 -26.46 -11.74 -21.57
CA HIS A 171 -27.69 -12.33 -22.06
C HIS A 171 -28.00 -11.74 -23.42
N VAL A 172 -28.02 -12.57 -24.46
CA VAL A 172 -28.23 -12.12 -25.84
C VAL A 172 -29.61 -12.52 -26.32
N SER A 173 -30.32 -11.57 -26.92
CA SER A 173 -31.61 -11.82 -27.54
C SER A 173 -31.75 -11.06 -28.87
N ASP A 174 -32.73 -11.43 -29.67
CA ASP A 174 -33.16 -10.63 -30.81
C ASP A 174 -34.01 -9.41 -30.37
N LEU A 175 -34.49 -8.66 -31.36
CA LEU A 175 -35.38 -7.50 -31.16
C LEU A 175 -36.78 -7.86 -30.61
N LEU A 176 -37.19 -9.12 -30.69
CA LEU A 176 -38.45 -9.62 -30.13
C LEU A 176 -38.27 -10.13 -28.69
N GLY A 177 -37.03 -10.24 -28.22
CA GLY A 177 -36.69 -10.72 -26.88
C GLY A 177 -36.40 -12.23 -26.82
N GLU A 178 -36.37 -12.92 -27.96
CA GLU A 178 -36.05 -14.34 -28.03
C GLU A 178 -34.56 -14.55 -27.83
N ARG A 179 -34.20 -15.50 -26.95
CA ARG A 179 -32.81 -15.80 -26.60
C ARG A 179 -32.07 -16.42 -27.80
N LEU A 180 -30.86 -15.94 -28.05
CA LEU A 180 -30.04 -16.42 -29.17
C LEU A 180 -28.98 -17.41 -28.69
N GLU A 181 -29.19 -18.70 -28.93
CA GLU A 181 -28.18 -19.75 -28.73
C GLU A 181 -27.11 -19.68 -29.83
N GLY A 182 -25.83 -19.81 -29.46
CA GLY A 182 -24.73 -19.88 -30.41
C GLY A 182 -24.25 -18.55 -30.98
N ALA A 183 -24.72 -17.41 -30.46
CA ALA A 183 -24.21 -16.08 -30.79
C ALA A 183 -22.74 -15.96 -30.36
N ALA A 184 -21.88 -15.59 -31.30
CA ALA A 184 -20.45 -15.39 -31.05
C ALA A 184 -20.23 -14.14 -30.21
N ILE A 185 -19.42 -14.26 -29.16
CA ILE A 185 -19.07 -13.18 -28.23
C ILE A 185 -17.56 -12.99 -28.23
N THR A 186 -17.13 -11.73 -28.29
CA THR A 186 -15.75 -11.33 -28.00
C THR A 186 -15.78 -10.25 -26.92
N VAL A 187 -15.04 -10.47 -25.83
CA VAL A 187 -14.91 -9.57 -24.68
C VAL A 187 -13.50 -9.00 -24.64
N GLN A 188 -13.37 -7.67 -24.67
CA GLN A 188 -12.09 -6.97 -24.61
C GLN A 188 -12.10 -5.96 -23.46
N GLN A 189 -11.15 -6.09 -22.52
CA GLN A 189 -10.93 -5.06 -21.51
C GLN A 189 -10.21 -3.87 -22.13
N THR A 190 -10.81 -2.70 -22.02
CA THR A 190 -10.35 -1.42 -22.59
C THR A 190 -9.68 -0.51 -21.57
N SER A 191 -10.00 -0.66 -20.28
CA SER A 191 -9.36 0.06 -19.20
C SER A 191 -9.32 -0.76 -17.92
N ARG A 192 -8.34 -0.48 -17.05
CA ARG A 192 -8.18 -1.08 -15.72
C ARG A 192 -8.68 -0.09 -14.68
N GLU A 193 -9.47 -0.56 -13.71
CA GLU A 193 -9.93 0.27 -12.60
C GLU A 193 -8.79 0.57 -11.61
N PHE A 194 -8.01 -0.45 -11.24
CA PHE A 194 -6.96 -0.30 -10.24
C PHE A 194 -5.81 0.61 -10.75
N PRO A 195 -5.47 1.70 -10.05
CA PRO A 195 -4.35 2.56 -10.39
C PRO A 195 -3.00 1.87 -10.16
N ILE A 196 -2.27 1.65 -11.26
CA ILE A 196 -0.85 1.27 -11.23
C ILE A 196 -0.12 2.35 -12.00
N GLY A 197 0.75 3.05 -11.28
CA GLY A 197 1.45 4.21 -11.80
C GLY A 197 2.93 4.21 -11.55
N SER A 198 3.58 5.24 -12.06
CA SER A 198 4.98 5.53 -11.80
C SER A 198 5.20 7.03 -11.65
N ALA A 199 6.20 7.39 -10.86
CA ALA A 199 6.76 8.74 -10.86
C ALA A 199 7.26 9.10 -12.27
N ILE A 200 7.02 10.33 -12.67
CA ILE A 200 7.54 10.93 -13.90
C ILE A 200 8.25 12.23 -13.55
N ALA A 201 9.31 12.52 -14.27
CA ALA A 201 10.05 13.79 -14.20
C ALA A 201 9.80 14.62 -15.47
N ASP A 202 10.24 15.87 -15.47
CA ASP A 202 10.13 16.82 -16.60
C ASP A 202 10.70 16.28 -17.93
N THR A 203 11.58 15.29 -17.88
CA THR A 203 12.15 14.56 -19.02
C THR A 203 11.12 13.86 -19.91
N ILE A 204 9.88 13.71 -19.43
CA ILE A 204 8.75 13.20 -20.22
C ILE A 204 8.20 14.22 -21.21
N ILE A 205 8.45 15.51 -20.99
CA ILE A 205 7.93 16.60 -21.82
C ILE A 205 8.59 16.53 -23.20
N GLY A 206 7.78 16.35 -24.24
CA GLY A 206 8.24 16.24 -25.64
C GLY A 206 9.00 14.95 -25.97
N ASN A 207 9.24 14.05 -25.02
CA ASN A 207 9.94 12.79 -25.23
C ASN A 207 8.97 11.67 -25.65
N LEU A 208 8.62 11.63 -26.94
CA LEU A 208 7.65 10.65 -27.47
C LEU A 208 7.99 9.18 -27.15
N PRO A 209 9.26 8.72 -27.25
CA PRO A 209 9.62 7.38 -26.81
C PRO A 209 9.28 7.09 -25.33
N TYR A 210 9.58 8.02 -24.42
CA TYR A 210 9.26 7.86 -23.00
C TYR A 210 7.75 7.86 -22.76
N GLN A 211 7.03 8.80 -23.37
CA GLN A 211 5.57 8.87 -23.29
C GLN A 211 4.92 7.56 -23.76
N ASN A 212 5.33 7.02 -24.91
CA ASN A 212 4.82 5.75 -25.42
C ASN A 212 5.18 4.57 -24.53
N TRP A 213 6.38 4.56 -23.92
CA TRP A 213 6.78 3.51 -22.98
C TRP A 213 5.93 3.55 -21.70
N PHE A 214 5.63 4.76 -21.19
CA PHE A 214 4.82 4.97 -20.00
C PHE A 214 3.35 4.59 -20.21
N LEU A 215 2.72 5.08 -21.29
CA LEU A 215 1.29 4.88 -21.58
C LEU A 215 0.91 3.42 -21.83
N LYS A 216 1.86 2.58 -22.26
CA LYS A 216 1.63 1.13 -22.39
C LYS A 216 1.46 0.42 -21.05
N ARG A 217 1.89 1.04 -19.95
CA ARG A 217 2.03 0.39 -18.63
C ARG A 217 1.13 1.00 -17.59
N PHE A 218 1.12 2.32 -17.50
CA PHE A 218 0.61 3.02 -16.34
C PHE A 218 -0.66 3.81 -16.67
N ASN A 219 -1.63 3.78 -15.75
CA ASN A 219 -2.84 4.61 -15.78
C ASN A 219 -2.85 5.69 -14.67
N ALA A 220 -1.77 5.78 -13.89
CA ALA A 220 -1.57 6.79 -12.86
C ALA A 220 -0.13 7.35 -12.88
N ALA A 221 0.03 8.58 -12.40
CA ALA A 221 1.31 9.29 -12.33
C ALA A 221 1.44 10.07 -11.01
N VAL A 222 2.69 10.36 -10.64
CA VAL A 222 3.05 11.36 -9.63
C VAL A 222 4.25 12.13 -10.18
N PHE A 223 4.32 13.43 -9.92
CA PHE A 223 5.47 14.23 -10.35
C PHE A 223 6.56 14.09 -9.29
N GLU A 224 7.75 13.69 -9.70
CA GLU A 224 8.82 13.32 -8.77
C GLU A 224 9.32 14.55 -7.97
N ASN A 225 9.45 15.69 -8.66
CA ASN A 225 10.03 16.91 -8.07
C ASN A 225 9.29 18.20 -8.47
N GLU A 226 8.51 18.18 -9.54
CA GLU A 226 8.04 19.36 -10.25
C GLU A 226 6.95 20.14 -9.49
N LEU A 227 6.37 19.55 -8.45
CA LEU A 227 5.44 20.22 -7.53
C LEU A 227 6.07 20.57 -6.18
N LYS A 228 7.24 20.01 -5.81
CA LYS A 228 7.86 20.26 -4.51
C LYS A 228 8.17 21.75 -4.32
N TRP A 229 8.12 22.23 -3.08
CA TRP A 229 8.19 23.68 -2.81
C TRP A 229 9.53 24.28 -3.26
N TYR A 230 10.65 23.58 -3.06
CA TYR A 230 11.96 24.05 -3.54
C TYR A 230 12.04 24.19 -5.07
N THR A 231 11.30 23.39 -5.82
CA THR A 231 11.25 23.46 -7.29
C THR A 231 10.39 24.61 -7.76
N THR A 232 9.21 24.75 -7.15
CA THR A 232 8.18 25.69 -7.60
C THR A 232 8.35 27.11 -7.04
N GLU A 233 9.08 27.30 -5.95
CA GLU A 233 9.36 28.63 -5.37
C GLU A 233 10.77 28.70 -4.73
N PRO A 234 11.85 28.58 -5.52
CA PRO A 234 13.22 28.61 -5.00
C PRO A 234 13.63 29.99 -4.44
N GLN A 235 12.96 31.06 -4.87
CA GLN A 235 13.16 32.42 -4.38
C GLN A 235 11.85 32.95 -3.78
N PRO A 236 11.91 33.78 -2.71
CA PRO A 236 10.72 34.32 -2.07
C PRO A 236 9.77 34.96 -3.08
N TRP A 237 8.51 34.52 -3.09
CA TRP A 237 7.41 35.11 -3.85
C TRP A 237 7.56 35.02 -5.38
N LYS A 238 8.46 34.16 -5.87
CA LYS A 238 8.67 33.92 -7.30
C LYS A 238 8.35 32.47 -7.63
N THR A 239 7.09 32.23 -7.97
CA THR A 239 6.63 30.89 -8.33
C THR A 239 6.90 30.58 -9.79
N ASN A 240 7.25 29.33 -10.09
CA ASN A 240 7.36 28.79 -11.44
C ASN A 240 6.72 27.40 -11.49
N TYR A 241 5.65 27.29 -12.27
CA TYR A 241 4.86 26.07 -12.44
C TYR A 241 4.95 25.47 -13.84
N THR A 242 5.81 26.03 -14.70
CA THR A 242 5.84 25.74 -16.14
C THR A 242 5.98 24.24 -16.45
N ALA A 243 6.93 23.56 -15.79
CA ALA A 243 7.14 22.13 -16.02
C ALA A 243 5.94 21.29 -15.56
N ALA A 244 5.41 21.56 -14.35
CA ALA A 244 4.24 20.87 -13.83
C ALA A 244 2.99 21.08 -14.71
N ASP A 245 2.79 22.27 -15.26
CA ASP A 245 1.69 22.55 -16.18
C ASP A 245 1.82 21.74 -17.48
N GLN A 246 3.02 21.67 -18.07
CA GLN A 246 3.28 20.89 -19.28
C GLN A 246 3.13 19.37 -19.04
N MET A 247 3.54 18.89 -17.87
CA MET A 247 3.32 17.50 -17.47
C MET A 247 1.84 17.19 -17.27
N LEU A 248 1.07 18.11 -16.68
CA LEU A 248 -0.39 17.97 -16.58
C LEU A 248 -1.09 17.96 -17.94
N GLU A 249 -0.61 18.74 -18.91
CA GLU A 249 -1.13 18.68 -20.27
C GLU A 249 -0.94 17.28 -20.87
N PHE A 250 0.24 16.68 -20.70
CA PHE A 250 0.51 15.31 -21.13
C PHE A 250 -0.41 14.29 -20.44
N THR A 251 -0.53 14.35 -19.12
CA THR A 251 -1.36 13.38 -18.39
C THR A 251 -2.84 13.53 -18.72
N ARG A 252 -3.35 14.77 -18.84
CA ARG A 252 -4.74 15.05 -19.23
C ARG A 252 -5.06 14.54 -20.62
N ALA A 253 -4.18 14.80 -21.60
CA ALA A 253 -4.36 14.35 -22.98
C ALA A 253 -4.47 12.82 -23.10
N ASN A 254 -3.91 12.10 -22.12
CA ASN A 254 -3.88 10.64 -22.09
C ASN A 254 -4.72 10.02 -20.96
N GLN A 255 -5.57 10.81 -20.30
CA GLN A 255 -6.47 10.34 -19.22
C GLN A 255 -5.74 9.62 -18.08
N ILE A 256 -4.54 10.09 -17.73
CA ILE A 256 -3.74 9.56 -16.63
C ILE A 256 -4.11 10.28 -15.34
N THR A 257 -4.50 9.51 -14.32
CA THR A 257 -4.78 10.03 -12.98
C THR A 257 -3.49 10.51 -12.32
N VAL A 258 -3.46 11.69 -11.69
CA VAL A 258 -2.23 12.24 -11.10
C VAL A 258 -2.39 12.50 -9.60
N ARG A 259 -1.37 12.12 -8.83
CA ARG A 259 -1.19 12.52 -7.42
C ARG A 259 -0.38 13.81 -7.31
N GLY A 260 -0.85 14.74 -6.50
CA GLY A 260 -0.10 15.96 -6.17
C GLY A 260 0.86 15.70 -5.02
N HIS A 261 2.16 15.67 -5.33
CA HIS A 261 3.23 15.40 -4.36
C HIS A 261 4.27 16.53 -4.40
N ASN A 262 4.42 17.35 -3.36
CA ASN A 262 3.61 17.47 -2.14
C ASN A 262 3.35 18.97 -1.86
N ILE A 263 2.44 19.27 -0.94
CA ILE A 263 2.21 20.65 -0.52
C ILE A 263 3.36 21.11 0.38
N PHE A 264 3.62 20.34 1.44
CA PHE A 264 4.71 20.53 2.39
C PHE A 264 5.46 19.23 2.63
N TRP A 265 6.76 19.36 2.85
CA TRP A 265 7.63 18.30 3.34
C TRP A 265 8.22 18.77 4.66
N GLU A 266 8.05 17.98 5.72
CA GLU A 266 8.42 18.35 7.08
C GLU A 266 9.93 18.31 7.33
N ASP A 267 10.70 17.56 6.54
CA ASP A 267 12.18 17.59 6.62
C ASP A 267 12.71 18.96 6.13
N PRO A 268 13.40 19.72 7.01
CA PRO A 268 14.01 21.00 6.64
C PRO A 268 14.93 20.92 5.43
N LYS A 269 15.55 19.76 5.16
CA LYS A 269 16.43 19.54 4.00
C LYS A 269 15.75 19.85 2.68
N TYR A 270 14.44 19.62 2.59
CA TYR A 270 13.65 19.82 1.38
C TYR A 270 12.71 21.02 1.47
N THR A 271 12.91 21.89 2.45
CA THR A 271 12.24 23.18 2.53
C THR A 271 13.08 24.25 1.80
N PRO A 272 12.49 25.19 1.03
CA PRO A 272 13.26 26.23 0.37
C PRO A 272 14.15 27.01 1.35
N ALA A 273 15.39 27.28 0.97
CA ALA A 273 16.38 27.89 1.88
C ALA A 273 15.93 29.24 2.49
N TRP A 274 15.11 30.00 1.77
CA TRP A 274 14.57 31.28 2.24
C TRP A 274 13.45 31.13 3.29
N VAL A 275 12.83 29.95 3.39
CA VAL A 275 11.77 29.63 4.36
C VAL A 275 12.36 29.17 5.70
N LEU A 276 13.53 28.52 5.69
CA LEU A 276 14.14 27.88 6.87
C LEU A 276 14.30 28.81 8.08
N ASN A 277 14.57 30.09 7.86
CA ASN A 277 14.77 31.08 8.92
C ASN A 277 13.50 31.88 9.26
N LEU A 278 12.37 31.57 8.63
CA LEU A 278 11.10 32.23 8.93
C LEU A 278 10.45 31.59 10.16
N THR A 279 9.85 32.41 11.01
CA THR A 279 9.12 31.96 12.19
C THR A 279 7.82 32.75 12.36
N GLY A 280 6.90 32.22 13.18
CA GLY A 280 5.69 32.91 13.59
C GLY A 280 4.89 33.49 12.42
N PRO A 281 4.50 34.78 12.44
CA PRO A 281 3.67 35.38 11.40
C PRO A 281 4.28 35.34 9.98
N LYS A 282 5.61 35.42 9.85
CA LYS A 282 6.27 35.42 8.54
C LYS A 282 6.19 34.04 7.89
N LEU A 283 6.48 32.98 8.66
CA LEU A 283 6.36 31.61 8.18
C LEU A 283 4.90 31.27 7.88
N ARG A 284 3.96 31.69 8.74
CA ARG A 284 2.52 31.52 8.48
C ARG A 284 2.10 32.15 7.16
N SER A 285 2.56 33.38 6.88
CA SER A 285 2.28 34.05 5.61
C SER A 285 2.85 33.30 4.40
N ALA A 286 4.03 32.68 4.52
CA ALA A 286 4.64 31.91 3.44
C ALA A 286 3.87 30.61 3.18
N VAL A 287 3.51 29.87 4.24
CA VAL A 287 2.64 28.69 4.18
C VAL A 287 1.30 29.03 3.52
N ASP A 288 0.63 30.09 3.95
CA ASP A 288 -0.68 30.48 3.41
C ASP A 288 -0.60 30.85 1.93
N ALA A 289 0.48 31.54 1.53
CA ALA A 289 0.73 31.87 0.14
C ALA A 289 1.00 30.62 -0.69
N ARG A 290 1.76 29.66 -0.15
CA ARG A 290 2.05 28.38 -0.79
C ARG A 290 0.78 27.56 -1.06
N ILE A 291 -0.03 27.32 -0.03
CA ILE A 291 -1.32 26.59 -0.18
C ILE A 291 -2.19 27.29 -1.21
N ARG A 292 -2.33 28.61 -1.09
CA ARG A 292 -3.18 29.41 -1.98
C ARG A 292 -2.69 29.38 -3.43
N SER A 293 -1.39 29.49 -3.66
CA SER A 293 -0.80 29.49 -5.01
C SER A 293 -0.95 28.12 -5.66
N LEU A 294 -0.50 27.07 -4.97
CA LEU A 294 -0.48 25.71 -5.49
C LEU A 294 -1.90 25.16 -5.69
N MET A 295 -2.72 25.18 -4.65
CA MET A 295 -4.02 24.50 -4.68
C MET A 295 -5.07 25.26 -5.47
N ARG A 296 -5.03 26.60 -5.54
CA ARG A 296 -5.95 27.32 -6.44
C ARG A 296 -5.62 27.08 -7.91
N ARG A 297 -4.32 26.97 -8.25
CA ARG A 297 -3.88 26.70 -9.62
C ARG A 297 -4.35 25.33 -10.09
N TYR A 298 -4.24 24.33 -9.21
CA TYR A 298 -4.44 22.92 -9.56
C TYR A 298 -5.70 22.30 -8.95
N ARG A 299 -6.68 23.13 -8.60
CA ARG A 299 -7.96 22.69 -8.04
C ARG A 299 -8.67 21.75 -9.02
N GLY A 300 -8.93 20.52 -8.61
CA GLY A 300 -9.57 19.49 -9.43
C GLY A 300 -8.66 18.81 -10.47
N GLU A 301 -7.37 19.14 -10.51
CA GLU A 301 -6.41 18.49 -11.44
C GLU A 301 -5.78 17.24 -10.83
N PHE A 302 -5.53 17.26 -9.52
CA PHE A 302 -4.99 16.10 -8.79
C PHE A 302 -6.08 15.45 -7.97
N VAL A 303 -6.23 14.13 -8.11
CA VAL A 303 -7.21 13.37 -7.30
C VAL A 303 -6.79 13.29 -5.83
N HIS A 304 -5.48 13.34 -5.59
CA HIS A 304 -4.86 13.23 -4.28
C HIS A 304 -3.87 14.36 -4.04
N TRP A 305 -3.70 14.76 -2.78
CA TRP A 305 -2.61 15.64 -2.35
C TRP A 305 -1.88 15.05 -1.16
N ASP A 306 -0.57 14.84 -1.25
CA ASP A 306 0.28 14.65 -0.08
C ASP A 306 0.42 16.01 0.61
N VAL A 307 -0.30 16.22 1.72
CA VAL A 307 -0.40 17.53 2.38
C VAL A 307 0.87 17.82 3.17
N SER A 308 1.25 16.88 4.04
CA SER A 308 2.50 16.89 4.79
C SER A 308 3.19 15.54 4.56
N ASN A 309 4.36 15.58 3.93
CA ASN A 309 5.27 14.44 3.79
C ASN A 309 6.13 14.33 5.04
N GLU A 310 6.27 13.12 5.59
CA GLU A 310 7.28 12.80 6.62
C GLU A 310 7.09 13.47 8.00
N MET A 311 5.84 13.64 8.41
CA MET A 311 5.49 14.27 9.69
C MET A 311 5.61 13.37 10.94
N LEU A 312 5.91 12.08 10.79
CA LEU A 312 6.29 11.21 11.90
C LEU A 312 7.78 11.34 12.25
N HIS A 313 8.62 11.63 11.26
CA HIS A 313 10.06 11.78 11.44
C HIS A 313 10.50 13.21 11.69
N PHE A 314 9.79 14.17 11.10
CA PHE A 314 10.15 15.58 11.15
C PHE A 314 8.95 16.45 11.52
N ASP A 315 9.22 17.57 12.17
CA ASP A 315 8.21 18.45 12.76
C ASP A 315 8.53 19.94 12.52
N PHE A 316 9.24 20.26 11.43
CA PHE A 316 9.72 21.63 11.15
C PHE A 316 8.61 22.66 11.32
N TYR A 317 7.44 22.45 10.72
CA TYR A 317 6.38 23.44 10.78
C TYR A 317 5.74 23.51 12.17
N GLU A 318 5.57 22.38 12.87
CA GLU A 318 5.01 22.38 14.22
C GLU A 318 5.92 23.04 15.25
N GLN A 319 7.25 22.88 15.12
CA GLN A 319 8.22 23.59 15.97
C GLN A 319 8.15 25.12 15.79
N HIS A 320 7.93 25.60 14.56
CA HIS A 320 8.02 27.03 14.24
C HIS A 320 6.66 27.77 14.21
N LEU A 321 5.55 27.04 14.08
CA LEU A 321 4.18 27.58 14.03
C LEU A 321 3.28 27.05 15.17
N GLY A 322 3.76 26.10 15.97
CA GLY A 322 3.03 25.44 17.04
C GLY A 322 2.39 24.11 16.63
N ALA A 323 2.06 23.27 17.61
CA ALA A 323 1.58 21.89 17.47
C ALA A 323 0.29 21.68 16.65
N ASN A 324 -0.38 22.75 16.20
CA ASN A 324 -1.56 22.68 15.33
C ASN A 324 -1.25 23.07 13.87
N ALA A 325 0.02 23.24 13.50
CA ALA A 325 0.42 23.69 12.17
C ALA A 325 -0.05 22.71 11.09
N THR A 326 0.27 21.41 11.24
CA THR A 326 -0.13 20.42 10.26
C THR A 326 -1.65 20.25 10.21
N LEU A 327 -2.35 20.26 11.35
CA LEU A 327 -3.82 20.28 11.37
C LEU A 327 -4.39 21.45 10.55
N TYR A 328 -3.78 22.63 10.65
CA TYR A 328 -4.14 23.78 9.83
C TYR A 328 -3.89 23.53 8.34
N PHE A 329 -2.77 22.89 7.96
CA PHE A 329 -2.47 22.58 6.56
C PHE A 329 -3.55 21.70 5.93
N PHE A 330 -3.96 20.63 6.62
CA PHE A 330 -5.04 19.75 6.14
C PHE A 330 -6.38 20.50 6.01
N LYS A 331 -6.73 21.36 6.98
CA LYS A 331 -7.96 22.18 6.88
C LYS A 331 -7.92 23.14 5.71
N ALA A 332 -6.83 23.90 5.57
CA ALA A 332 -6.67 24.86 4.49
C ALA A 332 -6.61 24.18 3.12
N ALA A 333 -6.00 23.00 3.03
CA ALA A 333 -5.99 22.20 1.82
C ALA A 333 -7.39 21.70 1.44
N HIS A 334 -8.15 21.19 2.41
CA HIS A 334 -9.53 20.76 2.19
C HIS A 334 -10.44 21.93 1.77
N GLU A 335 -10.27 23.10 2.37
CA GLU A 335 -11.01 24.30 1.96
C GLU A 335 -10.66 24.75 0.53
N ALA A 336 -9.40 24.60 0.12
CA ALA A 336 -8.95 24.97 -1.22
C ALA A 336 -9.45 23.99 -2.30
N ASP A 337 -9.41 22.69 -2.02
CA ASP A 337 -9.93 21.64 -2.89
C ASP A 337 -10.71 20.56 -2.12
N PRO A 338 -12.03 20.77 -1.91
CA PRO A 338 -12.85 19.85 -1.13
C PRO A 338 -13.06 18.47 -1.76
N LEU A 339 -12.73 18.30 -3.05
CA LEU A 339 -12.93 17.05 -3.79
C LEU A 339 -11.67 16.18 -3.79
N ALA A 340 -10.50 16.75 -3.49
CA ALA A 340 -9.26 15.98 -3.42
C ALA A 340 -9.20 15.15 -2.13
N THR A 341 -8.63 13.94 -2.24
CA THR A 341 -8.31 13.13 -1.05
C THR A 341 -6.93 13.53 -0.53
N LEU A 342 -6.83 13.86 0.76
CA LEU A 342 -5.65 14.53 1.34
C LEU A 342 -4.74 13.59 2.11
N PHE A 343 -3.65 13.08 1.55
CA PHE A 343 -2.83 12.06 2.17
C PHE A 343 -1.87 12.62 3.23
N MET A 344 -1.69 11.85 4.30
CA MET A 344 -0.44 11.77 5.06
C MET A 344 0.43 10.74 4.35
N ASN A 345 1.67 11.08 4.02
CA ASN A 345 2.58 10.19 3.29
C ASN A 345 3.83 9.94 4.13
N GLU A 346 4.17 8.66 4.31
CA GLU A 346 5.28 8.26 5.18
C GLU A 346 6.08 7.07 4.69
N PHE A 347 7.38 7.10 4.97
CA PHE A 347 8.28 5.95 4.85
C PHE A 347 8.40 5.16 6.15
N ASN A 348 8.98 3.97 6.03
CA ASN A 348 9.29 3.03 7.11
C ASN A 348 8.09 2.46 7.88
N VAL A 349 6.85 2.73 7.48
CA VAL A 349 5.66 2.16 8.13
C VAL A 349 5.51 0.67 7.81
N VAL A 350 5.74 0.28 6.55
CA VAL A 350 5.60 -1.10 6.05
C VAL A 350 6.95 -1.76 5.77
N GLU A 351 8.00 -0.96 5.61
CA GLU A 351 9.32 -1.35 5.15
C GLU A 351 10.14 -2.00 6.27
N THR A 352 9.92 -1.56 7.51
CA THR A 352 10.61 -2.07 8.69
C THR A 352 9.78 -1.85 9.95
N CYS A 353 10.11 -2.58 11.01
CA CYS A 353 9.60 -2.30 12.36
C CYS A 353 10.72 -1.92 13.35
N THR A 354 11.91 -1.64 12.82
CA THR A 354 13.06 -1.13 13.59
C THR A 354 13.05 0.39 13.74
N ASP A 355 12.22 1.11 12.98
CA ASP A 355 12.06 2.55 13.10
C ASP A 355 10.97 2.88 14.13
N ASP A 356 11.38 3.44 15.26
CA ASP A 356 10.48 3.76 16.38
C ASP A 356 9.60 5.00 16.10
N HIS A 357 9.99 5.86 15.16
CA HIS A 357 9.24 7.08 14.83
C HIS A 357 8.00 6.75 13.98
N SER A 358 8.15 5.85 13.00
CA SER A 358 7.14 5.57 11.98
C SER A 358 6.46 4.21 12.15
N THR A 359 6.10 3.87 13.39
CA THR A 359 5.35 2.63 13.65
C THR A 359 3.91 2.76 13.15
N VAL A 360 3.28 1.62 12.81
CA VAL A 360 1.87 1.60 12.42
C VAL A 360 0.94 2.24 13.46
N ASP A 361 1.24 2.11 14.76
CA ASP A 361 0.44 2.73 15.82
C ASP A 361 0.69 4.24 15.95
N ALA A 362 1.92 4.72 15.68
CA ALA A 362 2.21 6.15 15.61
C ALA A 362 1.45 6.80 14.44
N TYR A 363 1.48 6.16 13.27
CA TYR A 363 0.73 6.60 12.10
C TYR A 363 -0.78 6.66 12.37
N VAL A 364 -1.35 5.58 12.94
CA VAL A 364 -2.76 5.53 13.34
C VAL A 364 -3.09 6.62 14.36
N GLY A 365 -2.23 6.85 15.35
CA GLY A 365 -2.37 7.92 16.34
C GLY A 365 -2.48 9.30 15.69
N ARG A 366 -1.55 9.60 14.79
CA ARG A 366 -1.51 10.87 14.06
C ARG A 366 -2.77 11.10 13.21
N LEU A 367 -3.24 10.08 12.49
CA LEU A 367 -4.50 10.15 11.74
C LEU A 367 -5.72 10.40 12.65
N ARG A 368 -5.77 9.76 13.82
CA ARG A 368 -6.85 9.98 14.79
C ARG A 368 -6.84 11.41 15.31
N ASP A 369 -5.68 12.00 15.53
CA ASP A 369 -5.57 13.39 16.00
C ASP A 369 -6.01 14.40 14.95
N LEU A 370 -5.65 14.19 13.68
CA LEU A 370 -6.19 14.99 12.56
C LEU A 370 -7.72 14.87 12.43
N LYS A 371 -8.25 13.65 12.57
CA LYS A 371 -9.70 13.39 12.54
C LYS A 371 -10.42 14.10 13.70
N LYS A 372 -9.90 14.03 14.93
CA LYS A 372 -10.45 14.77 16.09
C LYS A 372 -10.40 16.28 15.86
N GLY A 373 -9.39 16.77 15.15
CA GLY A 373 -9.26 18.17 14.76
C GLY A 373 -10.27 18.65 13.72
N GLY A 374 -11.09 17.76 13.15
CA GLY A 374 -12.18 18.09 12.21
C GLY A 374 -11.82 17.94 10.72
N VAL A 375 -10.74 17.25 10.37
CA VAL A 375 -10.39 16.95 8.98
C VAL A 375 -11.22 15.75 8.49
N SER A 376 -12.05 15.95 7.46
CA SER A 376 -12.84 14.87 6.86
C SER A 376 -12.15 14.29 5.63
N MET A 377 -11.72 13.03 5.76
CA MET A 377 -11.00 12.19 4.80
C MET A 377 -9.56 12.62 4.50
N SER A 378 -8.70 11.62 4.29
CA SER A 378 -7.30 11.86 3.94
C SER A 378 -6.65 10.74 3.11
N GLY A 379 -6.99 9.47 3.36
CA GLY A 379 -6.24 8.37 2.73
C GLY A 379 -4.89 8.16 3.41
N ILE A 380 -4.32 6.99 3.19
CA ILE A 380 -3.09 6.53 3.84
C ILE A 380 -2.02 6.40 2.77
N GLY A 381 -0.99 7.23 2.84
CA GLY A 381 0.17 7.19 1.95
C GLY A 381 1.32 6.48 2.65
N ILE A 382 1.82 5.44 2.01
CA ILE A 382 2.96 4.66 2.46
C ILE A 382 3.94 4.56 1.30
N GLU A 383 5.12 5.18 1.47
CA GLU A 383 6.10 5.37 0.41
C GLU A 383 6.53 4.03 -0.18
N GLY A 384 7.03 3.11 0.65
CA GLY A 384 7.41 1.78 0.19
C GLY A 384 8.83 1.74 -0.38
N HIS A 385 9.77 2.45 0.25
CA HIS A 385 11.19 2.43 -0.10
C HIS A 385 11.88 1.20 0.51
N PHE A 386 11.78 0.04 -0.14
CA PHE A 386 12.27 -1.22 0.43
C PHE A 386 13.75 -1.46 0.15
N THR A 387 14.46 -2.05 1.12
CA THR A 387 15.75 -2.73 0.84
C THR A 387 15.52 -4.22 0.63
N ILE A 388 15.11 -4.94 1.68
CA ILE A 388 14.65 -6.33 1.60
C ILE A 388 13.24 -6.35 2.18
N PRO A 389 12.19 -6.61 1.38
CA PRO A 389 10.82 -6.60 1.88
C PRO A 389 10.54 -7.83 2.76
N ASN A 390 9.72 -7.63 3.80
CA ASN A 390 9.13 -8.68 4.63
C ASN A 390 7.61 -8.75 4.37
N PRO A 391 7.12 -9.56 3.41
CA PRO A 391 5.71 -9.65 3.05
C PRO A 391 4.74 -9.92 4.21
N PRO A 392 5.05 -10.81 5.19
CA PRO A 392 4.23 -10.92 6.40
C PRO A 392 4.09 -9.63 7.22
N LEU A 393 5.19 -8.87 7.38
CA LEU A 393 5.14 -7.59 8.07
C LEU A 393 4.33 -6.57 7.27
N ILE A 394 4.57 -6.46 5.96
CA ILE A 394 3.78 -5.60 5.06
C ILE A 394 2.28 -5.90 5.23
N ARG A 395 1.90 -7.18 5.14
CA ARG A 395 0.51 -7.61 5.28
C ARG A 395 -0.07 -7.25 6.66
N ALA A 396 0.67 -7.51 7.73
CA ALA A 396 0.21 -7.21 9.10
C ALA A 396 -0.02 -5.70 9.32
N VAL A 397 0.87 -4.86 8.80
CA VAL A 397 0.73 -3.40 8.85
C VAL A 397 -0.47 -2.94 8.02
N LEU A 398 -0.63 -3.46 6.80
CA LEU A 398 -1.79 -3.16 5.94
C LEU A 398 -3.11 -3.56 6.58
N ASP A 399 -3.18 -4.71 7.27
CA ASP A 399 -4.38 -5.14 7.98
C ASP A 399 -4.74 -4.15 9.10
N LYS A 400 -3.75 -3.72 9.92
CA LYS A 400 -3.96 -2.72 10.98
C LYS A 400 -4.43 -1.38 10.40
N LEU A 401 -3.78 -0.88 9.36
CA LEU A 401 -4.19 0.35 8.67
C LEU A 401 -5.57 0.22 8.02
N GLY A 402 -5.90 -0.95 7.47
CA GLY A 402 -7.19 -1.26 6.87
C GLY A 402 -8.37 -1.12 7.83
N THR A 403 -8.16 -1.33 9.14
CA THR A 403 -9.19 -1.14 10.17
C THR A 403 -9.74 0.30 10.23
N LEU A 404 -9.01 1.27 9.68
CA LEU A 404 -9.43 2.68 9.67
C LEU A 404 -10.48 2.98 8.58
N GLY A 405 -10.70 2.06 7.64
CA GLY A 405 -11.64 2.24 6.53
C GLY A 405 -11.23 3.33 5.54
N LEU A 406 -9.95 3.73 5.53
CA LEU A 406 -9.39 4.70 4.60
C LEU A 406 -8.69 4.00 3.44
N PRO A 407 -8.68 4.58 2.22
CA PRO A 407 -7.95 4.02 1.10
C PRO A 407 -6.44 4.09 1.36
N ILE A 408 -5.75 2.96 1.23
CA ILE A 408 -4.29 2.88 1.31
C ILE A 408 -3.68 2.98 -0.08
N TRP A 409 -2.63 3.77 -0.23
CA TRP A 409 -1.83 3.85 -1.44
C TRP A 409 -0.38 3.56 -1.11
N PHE A 410 0.20 2.62 -1.86
CA PHE A 410 1.65 2.61 -2.01
C PHE A 410 2.03 3.74 -2.95
N THR A 411 2.82 4.69 -2.47
CA THR A 411 3.00 6.00 -3.13
C THR A 411 4.34 6.14 -3.85
N GLU A 412 5.37 5.41 -3.45
CA GLU A 412 6.76 5.62 -3.90
C GLU A 412 7.56 4.29 -3.96
N VAL A 413 6.93 3.20 -4.42
CA VAL A 413 7.55 1.87 -4.34
C VAL A 413 8.80 1.78 -5.19
N ASP A 414 9.91 1.49 -4.53
CA ASP A 414 11.15 1.09 -5.16
C ASP A 414 11.92 0.07 -4.30
N ILE A 415 12.93 -0.55 -4.91
CA ILE A 415 13.89 -1.38 -4.21
C ILE A 415 15.24 -0.66 -4.27
N SER A 416 15.94 -0.59 -3.13
CA SER A 416 17.21 0.10 -3.00
C SER A 416 18.20 -0.24 -4.13
N HIS A 417 18.91 0.77 -4.64
CA HIS A 417 19.98 0.61 -5.65
C HIS A 417 21.16 -0.25 -5.15
N LYS A 418 21.22 -0.54 -3.85
CA LYS A 418 22.23 -1.43 -3.24
C LYS A 418 21.95 -2.91 -3.54
N ILE A 419 20.74 -3.23 -3.99
CA ILE A 419 20.33 -4.57 -4.39
C ILE A 419 20.59 -4.74 -5.89
N ASP A 420 21.10 -5.90 -6.30
CA ASP A 420 21.32 -6.18 -7.73
C ASP A 420 19.98 -6.26 -8.50
N LYS A 421 20.03 -6.03 -9.82
CA LYS A 421 18.82 -5.89 -10.65
C LYS A 421 17.91 -7.12 -10.65
N GLU A 422 18.46 -8.33 -10.52
CA GLU A 422 17.67 -9.57 -10.47
C GLU A 422 16.96 -9.69 -9.12
N SER A 423 17.67 -9.42 -8.03
CA SER A 423 17.08 -9.39 -6.70
C SER A 423 16.04 -8.26 -6.55
N GLN A 424 16.29 -7.09 -7.14
CA GLN A 424 15.30 -5.99 -7.21
C GLN A 424 14.00 -6.48 -7.87
N ALA A 425 14.08 -7.23 -8.97
CA ALA A 425 12.92 -7.78 -9.64
C ALA A 425 12.12 -8.74 -8.76
N VAL A 426 12.81 -9.66 -8.07
CA VAL A 426 12.18 -10.61 -7.13
C VAL A 426 11.48 -9.88 -5.98
N TYR A 427 12.13 -8.88 -5.39
CA TYR A 427 11.59 -8.11 -4.28
C TYR A 427 10.42 -7.21 -4.70
N LEU A 428 10.53 -6.57 -5.86
CA LEU A 428 9.45 -5.78 -6.44
C LEU A 428 8.19 -6.63 -6.66
N GLU A 429 8.33 -7.85 -7.21
CA GLU A 429 7.18 -8.74 -7.41
C GLU A 429 6.47 -9.05 -6.08
N ARG A 430 7.23 -9.28 -5.00
CA ARG A 430 6.65 -9.55 -3.67
C ARG A 430 5.84 -8.37 -3.17
N VAL A 431 6.41 -7.17 -3.21
CA VAL A 431 5.76 -5.93 -2.74
C VAL A 431 4.49 -5.64 -3.55
N LEU A 432 4.59 -5.69 -4.89
CA LEU A 432 3.46 -5.41 -5.77
C LEU A 432 2.29 -6.37 -5.54
N ARG A 433 2.58 -7.64 -5.28
CA ARG A 433 1.54 -8.65 -5.00
C ARG A 433 0.90 -8.47 -3.63
N GLU A 434 1.66 -8.08 -2.61
CA GLU A 434 1.08 -7.71 -1.30
C GLU A 434 0.10 -6.54 -1.46
N GLY A 435 0.53 -5.48 -2.15
CA GLY A 435 -0.32 -4.31 -2.39
C GLY A 435 -1.57 -4.63 -3.20
N PHE A 436 -1.42 -5.27 -4.35
CA PHE A 436 -2.53 -5.52 -5.26
C PHE A 436 -3.59 -6.45 -4.67
N SER A 437 -3.18 -7.44 -3.87
CA SER A 437 -4.08 -8.42 -3.24
C SER A 437 -4.68 -7.97 -1.92
N HIS A 438 -4.27 -6.83 -1.34
CA HIS A 438 -4.85 -6.35 -0.09
C HIS A 438 -6.11 -5.49 -0.36
N PRO A 439 -7.26 -5.79 0.26
CA PRO A 439 -8.54 -5.12 -0.05
C PRO A 439 -8.53 -3.60 0.20
N ALA A 440 -7.83 -3.15 1.25
CA ALA A 440 -7.76 -1.72 1.58
C ALA A 440 -6.81 -0.91 0.69
N VAL A 441 -5.93 -1.57 -0.07
CA VAL A 441 -5.03 -0.88 -1.00
C VAL A 441 -5.81 -0.52 -2.26
N ARG A 442 -5.72 0.75 -2.67
CA ARG A 442 -6.49 1.35 -3.76
C ARG A 442 -5.62 1.95 -4.86
N GLY A 443 -4.30 1.85 -4.75
CA GLY A 443 -3.38 2.20 -5.82
C GLY A 443 -1.93 1.92 -5.44
N ILE A 444 -1.11 1.77 -6.46
CA ILE A 444 0.34 1.57 -6.33
C ILE A 444 1.05 2.50 -7.31
N MET A 445 1.97 3.28 -6.78
CA MET A 445 2.88 4.16 -7.53
C MET A 445 4.31 3.66 -7.35
N LEU A 446 5.02 3.49 -8.46
CA LEU A 446 6.44 3.13 -8.47
C LEU A 446 7.32 4.38 -8.49
N TRP A 447 8.37 4.46 -7.69
CA TRP A 447 9.29 5.61 -7.69
C TRP A 447 10.43 5.44 -8.69
N THR A 448 10.08 5.44 -9.98
CA THR A 448 10.98 5.03 -11.07
C THR A 448 11.06 6.04 -12.21
N ALA A 449 10.99 7.34 -11.88
CA ALA A 449 11.16 8.41 -12.84
C ALA A 449 12.50 8.28 -13.59
N LEU A 450 12.47 8.49 -14.91
CA LEU A 450 13.63 8.32 -15.78
C LEU A 450 14.32 9.68 -15.99
N HIS A 451 15.56 9.80 -15.56
CA HIS A 451 16.43 10.96 -15.81
C HIS A 451 17.52 10.64 -16.83
N PRO A 452 18.19 11.64 -17.44
CA PRO A 452 19.30 11.38 -18.35
C PRO A 452 20.42 10.54 -17.71
N GLN A 453 20.63 10.68 -16.39
CA GLN A 453 21.64 9.95 -15.61
C GLN A 453 21.14 8.60 -15.05
N GLY A 454 19.89 8.22 -15.29
CA GLY A 454 19.26 7.02 -14.72
C GLY A 454 18.11 7.36 -13.76
N CYS A 455 17.86 6.48 -12.80
CA CYS A 455 16.75 6.62 -11.85
C CYS A 455 17.31 6.64 -10.42
N TYR A 456 16.48 7.01 -9.45
CA TYR A 456 16.91 7.19 -8.07
C TYR A 456 17.37 5.88 -7.40
N GLN A 457 16.45 4.93 -7.15
CA GLN A 457 16.77 3.64 -6.53
C GLN A 457 16.70 2.47 -7.52
N MET A 458 15.70 2.49 -8.38
CA MET A 458 15.37 1.38 -9.26
C MET A 458 14.91 1.91 -10.62
N CYS A 459 15.55 1.43 -11.68
CA CYS A 459 15.10 1.69 -13.05
C CYS A 459 14.30 0.50 -13.58
N LEU A 460 13.15 0.77 -14.19
CA LEU A 460 12.41 -0.24 -14.94
C LEU A 460 13.00 -0.46 -16.35
N THR A 461 13.71 0.53 -16.88
CA THR A 461 14.26 0.54 -18.22
C THR A 461 15.54 1.36 -18.29
N ASP A 462 16.37 1.10 -19.32
CA ASP A 462 17.45 2.02 -19.71
C ASP A 462 16.93 3.20 -20.55
N ASN A 463 17.86 4.11 -20.92
CA ASN A 463 17.56 5.30 -21.74
C ASN A 463 17.13 4.98 -23.19
N ASN A 464 17.27 3.72 -23.64
CA ASN A 464 16.81 3.25 -24.95
C ASN A 464 15.45 2.51 -24.84
N PHE A 465 14.79 2.60 -23.69
CA PHE A 465 13.52 1.95 -23.39
C PHE A 465 13.60 0.41 -23.46
N GLN A 466 14.79 -0.16 -23.23
CA GLN A 466 14.98 -1.59 -23.00
C GLN A 466 14.79 -1.92 -21.52
N ASN A 467 13.89 -2.85 -21.24
CA ASN A 467 13.56 -3.23 -19.88
C ASN A 467 14.79 -3.73 -19.09
N HIS A 468 14.81 -3.38 -17.82
CA HIS A 468 15.54 -4.13 -16.80
C HIS A 468 14.65 -5.25 -16.23
N PRO A 469 15.21 -6.22 -15.47
CA PRO A 469 14.42 -7.29 -14.87
C PRO A 469 13.21 -6.81 -14.06
N ALA A 470 13.33 -5.68 -13.36
CA ALA A 470 12.21 -5.05 -12.66
C ALA A 470 11.09 -4.57 -13.62
N GLY A 471 11.45 -4.04 -14.80
CA GLY A 471 10.49 -3.69 -15.85
C GLY A 471 9.77 -4.92 -16.43
N ASP A 472 10.48 -6.05 -16.58
CA ASP A 472 9.87 -7.31 -17.03
C ASP A 472 8.89 -7.87 -16.01
N VAL A 473 9.16 -7.70 -14.72
CA VAL A 473 8.20 -8.02 -13.64
C VAL A 473 6.94 -7.18 -13.77
N VAL A 474 7.05 -5.86 -13.94
CA VAL A 474 5.89 -4.98 -14.13
C VAL A 474 5.08 -5.41 -15.35
N ASP A 475 5.73 -5.62 -16.50
CA ASP A 475 5.04 -6.04 -17.73
C ASP A 475 4.32 -7.38 -17.58
N ARG A 476 4.92 -8.33 -16.87
CA ARG A 476 4.29 -9.62 -16.57
C ARG A 476 3.08 -9.48 -15.65
N LEU A 477 3.21 -8.70 -14.57
CA LEU A 477 2.11 -8.49 -13.62
C LEU A 477 0.95 -7.73 -14.24
N LEU A 478 1.21 -6.73 -15.07
CA LEU A 478 0.15 -6.00 -15.78
C LEU A 478 -0.63 -6.92 -16.74
N LYS A 479 0.04 -7.86 -17.41
CA LYS A 479 -0.61 -8.89 -18.25
C LYS A 479 -1.37 -9.93 -17.43
N GLU A 480 -0.93 -10.21 -16.21
CA GLU A 480 -1.60 -11.11 -15.26
C GLU A 480 -2.87 -10.45 -14.68
N TRP A 481 -2.79 -9.16 -14.36
CA TRP A 481 -3.85 -8.35 -13.76
C TRP A 481 -4.71 -7.64 -14.79
N GLN A 482 -4.95 -8.32 -15.90
CA GLN A 482 -5.82 -7.87 -16.98
C GLN A 482 -6.64 -9.06 -17.47
N THR A 483 -7.88 -8.77 -17.85
CA THR A 483 -8.73 -9.75 -18.55
C THR A 483 -8.21 -9.86 -19.97
N ARG A 484 -7.65 -11.03 -20.29
CA ARG A 484 -7.32 -11.36 -21.68
C ARG A 484 -8.58 -11.38 -22.52
N GLU A 485 -8.44 -11.20 -23.82
CA GLU A 485 -9.56 -11.36 -24.75
C GLU A 485 -10.24 -12.70 -24.49
N VAL A 486 -11.56 -12.66 -24.30
CA VAL A 486 -12.38 -13.85 -24.07
C VAL A 486 -13.32 -13.99 -25.25
N ASP A 487 -13.16 -15.07 -26.00
CA ASP A 487 -14.08 -15.46 -27.05
C ASP A 487 -14.96 -16.62 -26.60
N GLY A 488 -16.20 -16.63 -27.08
CA GLY A 488 -17.12 -17.70 -26.77
C GLY A 488 -18.39 -17.64 -27.58
N LYS A 489 -19.35 -18.49 -27.21
CA LYS A 489 -20.69 -18.50 -27.76
C LYS A 489 -21.71 -18.57 -26.63
N THR A 490 -22.87 -18.00 -26.85
CA THR A 490 -23.99 -18.16 -25.93
C THR A 490 -24.49 -19.61 -25.88
N ASP A 491 -24.91 -20.05 -24.70
CA ASP A 491 -25.51 -21.35 -24.44
C ASP A 491 -26.98 -21.44 -24.89
N GLU A 492 -27.65 -22.55 -24.59
CA GLU A 492 -29.07 -22.81 -24.90
C GLU A 492 -30.05 -21.79 -24.28
N PHE A 493 -29.62 -21.04 -23.27
CA PHE A 493 -30.39 -19.95 -22.65
C PHE A 493 -30.05 -18.58 -23.23
N GLY A 494 -29.22 -18.52 -24.27
CA GLY A 494 -28.71 -17.28 -24.84
C GLY A 494 -27.73 -16.55 -23.92
N ALA A 495 -27.09 -17.26 -22.98
CA ALA A 495 -26.22 -16.66 -21.99
C ALA A 495 -24.74 -17.00 -22.23
N PHE A 496 -23.85 -16.07 -21.88
CA PHE A 496 -22.40 -16.28 -21.86
C PHE A 496 -21.81 -15.66 -20.60
N SER A 497 -21.04 -16.43 -19.82
CA SER A 497 -20.46 -15.96 -18.57
C SER A 497 -18.93 -15.95 -18.59
N PHE A 498 -18.34 -14.92 -17.98
CA PHE A 498 -16.89 -14.82 -17.80
C PHE A 498 -16.56 -14.17 -16.45
N ASN A 499 -15.30 -14.28 -16.01
CA ASN A 499 -14.80 -13.63 -14.79
C ASN A 499 -13.70 -12.62 -15.15
N GLY A 500 -14.03 -11.34 -15.10
CA GLY A 500 -13.17 -10.24 -15.54
C GLY A 500 -12.63 -9.39 -14.40
N PHE A 501 -11.46 -8.77 -14.59
CA PHE A 501 -10.91 -7.73 -13.71
C PHE A 501 -11.73 -6.43 -13.76
N LEU A 502 -11.78 -5.70 -12.65
CA LEU A 502 -12.49 -4.42 -12.60
C LEU A 502 -11.95 -3.44 -13.65
N GLY A 503 -12.86 -2.71 -14.30
CA GLY A 503 -12.55 -1.75 -15.36
C GLY A 503 -13.58 -1.72 -16.49
N GLU A 504 -13.20 -1.12 -17.61
CA GLU A 504 -14.10 -0.87 -18.74
C GLU A 504 -13.89 -1.91 -19.84
N TYR A 505 -14.97 -2.30 -20.50
CA TYR A 505 -14.97 -3.35 -21.51
C TYR A 505 -15.72 -2.95 -22.77
N ARG A 506 -15.28 -3.50 -23.89
CA ARG A 506 -16.02 -3.57 -25.15
C ARG A 506 -16.41 -5.02 -25.41
N ILE A 507 -17.69 -5.22 -25.69
CA ILE A 507 -18.27 -6.52 -26.04
C ILE A 507 -18.73 -6.44 -27.48
N THR A 508 -18.36 -7.44 -28.29
CA THR A 508 -18.86 -7.60 -29.65
C THR A 508 -19.66 -8.89 -29.72
N VAL A 509 -20.86 -8.81 -30.29
CA VAL A 509 -21.76 -9.96 -30.46
C VAL A 509 -22.06 -10.14 -31.94
N GLY A 510 -22.00 -11.37 -32.44
CA GLY A 510 -22.34 -11.72 -33.81
C GLY A 510 -23.25 -12.94 -33.90
N TYR A 511 -24.29 -12.87 -34.73
CA TYR A 511 -25.19 -14.00 -34.99
C TYR A 511 -25.68 -13.96 -36.45
N GLY A 512 -25.39 -15.02 -37.21
CA GLY A 512 -25.60 -15.02 -38.66
C GLY A 512 -24.86 -13.87 -39.34
N ASN A 513 -25.60 -13.00 -40.05
CA ASN A 513 -25.06 -11.82 -40.74
C ASN A 513 -25.18 -10.52 -39.92
N ARG A 514 -25.61 -10.58 -38.66
CA ARG A 514 -25.78 -9.41 -37.78
C ARG A 514 -24.65 -9.33 -36.76
N SER A 515 -24.24 -8.12 -36.42
CA SER A 515 -23.32 -7.86 -35.33
C SER A 515 -23.65 -6.56 -34.61
N THR A 516 -23.33 -6.49 -33.31
CA THR A 516 -23.44 -5.28 -32.50
C THR A 516 -22.27 -5.18 -31.53
N SER A 517 -22.02 -3.98 -31.02
CA SER A 517 -21.04 -3.76 -29.95
C SER A 517 -21.67 -2.98 -28.80
N ALA A 518 -21.31 -3.35 -27.58
CA ALA A 518 -21.72 -2.69 -26.35
C ALA A 518 -20.49 -2.39 -25.48
N THR A 519 -20.61 -1.39 -24.60
CA THR A 519 -19.61 -1.11 -23.56
C THR A 519 -20.20 -1.44 -22.20
N LEU A 520 -19.38 -1.98 -21.30
CA LEU A 520 -19.76 -2.21 -19.90
C LEU A 520 -18.65 -1.79 -18.95
N SER A 521 -19.06 -1.31 -17.78
CA SER A 521 -18.19 -0.95 -16.66
C SER A 521 -18.33 -2.01 -15.57
N LEU A 522 -17.21 -2.59 -15.15
CA LEU A 522 -17.15 -3.58 -14.09
C LEU A 522 -16.55 -2.94 -12.84
N CYS A 523 -17.41 -2.62 -11.89
CA CYS A 523 -17.04 -1.98 -10.62
C CYS A 523 -17.06 -2.99 -9.45
N GLN A 524 -16.50 -2.58 -8.31
CA GLN A 524 -16.54 -3.36 -7.07
C GLN A 524 -18.01 -3.67 -6.65
N GLY A 525 -18.20 -4.83 -6.00
CA GLY A 525 -19.50 -5.34 -5.53
C GLY A 525 -19.40 -6.82 -5.11
N GLU A 526 -20.47 -7.47 -4.68
CA GLU A 526 -20.39 -8.92 -4.35
C GLU A 526 -21.09 -9.80 -5.39
N GLU A 527 -22.01 -9.21 -6.15
CA GLU A 527 -22.91 -9.94 -7.02
C GLU A 527 -22.34 -10.13 -8.44
N THR A 528 -22.76 -11.24 -9.07
CA THR A 528 -22.61 -11.43 -10.51
C THR A 528 -23.34 -10.31 -11.25
N ARG A 529 -22.66 -9.65 -12.20
CA ARG A 529 -23.27 -8.61 -13.02
C ARG A 529 -23.96 -9.23 -14.22
N HIS A 530 -25.21 -8.84 -14.46
CA HIS A 530 -25.98 -9.28 -15.62
C HIS A 530 -26.16 -8.12 -16.61
N PHE A 531 -25.90 -8.38 -17.90
CA PHE A 531 -26.11 -7.41 -18.97
C PHE A 531 -26.92 -8.03 -20.10
N ASN A 532 -27.91 -7.31 -20.61
CA ASN A 532 -28.67 -7.73 -21.78
C ASN A 532 -28.11 -7.02 -23.03
N ILE A 533 -27.92 -7.77 -24.12
CA ILE A 533 -27.50 -7.26 -25.41
C ILE A 533 -28.51 -7.72 -26.45
N GLN A 534 -29.15 -6.78 -27.15
CA GLN A 534 -30.07 -7.06 -28.24
C GLN A 534 -29.37 -6.94 -29.60
N LEU A 535 -29.67 -7.87 -30.50
CA LEU A 535 -29.07 -7.98 -31.84
C LEU A 535 -30.08 -7.84 -33.00
#